data_AF-A0A429E5G0-F1
#
_entry.id   AF-A0A429E5G0-F1
#
_cell.length_a   1.000
_cell.length_b   1.000
_cell.length_c   1.000
_cell.angle_alpha   90.00
_cell.angle_beta   90.00
_cell.angle_gamma   90.00
#
_symmetry.space_group_name_H-M   'P 1'
#
loop_
_entity.id
_entity.type
_entity.pdbx_description
1 polymer ?
#
loop_
_entity_poly.entity_id
_entity_poly.type
_entity_poly.pdbx_seq_one_letter_code
_entity_poly.pdbx_strand_id
1 'polypeptide(L)'
;AGAEVDGLPLPPPGPGGQIAPATLHLDPLHGLHMARTLGDLGRALGTQTCPLGTETDSQALIAIDTEGRVYALDHTGDWYLGPDIDTALAALVAGTQPTRLTTG
;
A
#
# COMPACT_ATOMS: atom_id res chain seq x y z
N ALA A 1 19.73 22.08 -0.56
CA ALA A 1 18.47 21.80 0.16
C ALA A 1 17.52 21.20 -0.86
N GLY A 2 17.24 19.90 -0.78
CA GLY A 2 16.24 19.27 -1.65
C GLY A 2 14.86 19.59 -1.10
N ALA A 3 13.93 19.99 -1.97
CA ALA A 3 12.55 20.13 -1.59
C ALA A 3 11.99 18.72 -1.35
N GLU A 4 11.65 18.41 -0.11
CA GLU A 4 10.72 17.34 0.20
C GLU A 4 9.33 17.78 -0.30
N VAL A 5 8.71 16.96 -1.15
CA VAL A 5 7.34 17.21 -1.58
C VAL A 5 6.45 16.70 -0.47
N ASP A 6 6.03 17.61 0.42
CA ASP A 6 4.99 17.32 1.40
C ASP A 6 3.75 16.79 0.67
N GLY A 7 3.22 15.66 1.14
CA GLY A 7 2.16 14.90 0.50
C GLY A 7 0.96 15.77 0.14
N LEU A 8 0.44 15.61 -1.09
CA LEU A 8 -0.73 16.32 -1.58
C LEU A 8 -2.00 15.64 -1.05
N PRO A 9 -2.78 16.26 -0.15
CA PRO A 9 -4.07 15.71 0.25
C PRO A 9 -5.06 15.86 -0.90
N LEU A 10 -5.52 14.74 -1.47
CA LEU A 10 -6.58 14.70 -2.47
C LEU A 10 -7.92 14.44 -1.77
N PRO A 11 -8.90 15.36 -1.83
CA PRO A 11 -10.23 15.10 -1.28
C PRO A 11 -11.01 14.10 -2.16
N PRO A 12 -11.81 13.21 -1.56
CA PRO A 12 -12.55 12.18 -2.28
C PRO A 12 -13.63 12.77 -3.20
N PRO A 13 -13.89 12.18 -4.39
CA PRO A 13 -14.77 12.76 -5.42
C PRO A 13 -16.28 12.56 -5.17
N GLY A 14 -16.72 12.04 -4.03
CA GLY A 14 -18.16 11.85 -3.76
C GLY A 14 -18.46 11.01 -2.51
N PRO A 15 -19.75 10.76 -2.21
CA PRO A 15 -20.15 9.94 -1.08
C PRO A 15 -19.56 8.52 -1.23
N GLY A 16 -18.70 8.13 -0.30
CA GLY A 16 -17.93 6.88 -0.32
C GLY A 16 -18.82 5.65 -0.50
N GLY A 17 -18.36 4.70 -1.32
CA GLY A 17 -19.15 3.52 -1.71
C GLY A 17 -19.35 2.53 -0.57
N GLN A 18 -18.28 2.14 0.14
CA GLN A 18 -18.36 1.14 1.22
C GLN A 18 -17.37 1.37 2.39
N ILE A 19 -16.25 2.07 2.20
CA ILE A 19 -15.27 2.38 3.26
C ILE A 19 -14.85 3.85 3.12
N ALA A 20 -14.47 4.49 4.24
CA ALA A 20 -13.96 5.85 4.23
C ALA A 20 -12.68 5.95 3.37
N PRO A 21 -12.48 7.05 2.62
CA PRO A 21 -11.27 7.27 1.83
C PRO A 21 -10.03 7.34 2.73
N ALA A 22 -9.09 6.42 2.49
CA ALA A 22 -7.84 6.34 3.21
C ALA A 22 -6.98 7.61 3.04
N THR A 23 -6.45 8.13 4.15
CA THR A 23 -5.34 9.09 4.10
C THR A 23 -4.04 8.30 3.91
N LEU A 24 -3.20 8.68 2.96
CA LEU A 24 -1.91 8.01 2.72
C LEU A 24 -0.77 8.85 3.32
N HIS A 25 0.11 8.24 4.12
CA HIS A 25 1.31 8.89 4.64
C HIS A 25 2.54 8.16 4.09
N LEU A 26 3.28 8.81 3.19
CA LEU A 26 4.49 8.24 2.60
C LEU A 26 5.70 8.68 3.44
N ASP A 27 6.18 7.82 4.36
CA ASP A 27 7.41 8.06 5.12
C ASP A 27 8.48 6.99 4.83
N PRO A 28 9.54 7.30 4.06
CA PRO A 28 10.64 6.37 3.76
C PRO A 28 11.51 5.98 4.96
N LEU A 29 11.51 6.75 6.06
CA LEU A 29 12.44 6.59 7.19
C LEU A 29 11.92 5.65 8.28
N HIS A 30 10.63 5.32 8.31
CA HIS A 30 10.06 4.29 9.19
C HIS A 30 10.40 2.83 8.75
N GLY A 31 11.06 2.66 7.60
CA GLY A 31 11.31 1.36 6.96
C GLY A 31 12.26 0.38 7.67
N LEU A 32 13.04 0.81 8.68
CA LEU A 32 14.00 -0.09 9.37
C LEU A 32 13.32 -1.22 10.15
N HIS A 33 12.09 -1.01 10.63
CA HIS A 33 11.29 -2.08 11.24
C HIS A 33 10.55 -2.96 10.21
N MET A 34 10.53 -2.57 8.93
CA MET A 34 9.67 -3.15 7.87
C MET A 34 10.46 -3.84 6.75
N ALA A 35 11.79 -3.63 6.69
CA ALA A 35 12.66 -4.28 5.71
C ALA A 35 12.57 -5.82 5.76
N ARG A 36 12.37 -6.40 6.96
CA ARG A 36 12.16 -7.84 7.12
C ARG A 36 10.83 -8.29 6.52
N THR A 37 9.75 -7.60 6.83
CA THR A 37 8.40 -7.92 6.31
C THR A 37 8.35 -7.84 4.79
N LEU A 38 8.95 -6.80 4.19
CA LEU A 38 9.05 -6.66 2.74
C LEU A 38 9.91 -7.77 2.12
N GLY A 39 11.03 -8.11 2.75
CA GLY A 39 11.88 -9.22 2.32
C GLY A 39 11.16 -10.58 2.37
N ASP A 40 10.34 -10.82 3.41
CA ASP A 40 9.55 -12.03 3.54
C ASP A 40 8.43 -12.09 2.48
N LEU A 41 7.72 -10.99 2.23
CA LEU A 41 6.73 -10.90 1.16
C LEU A 41 7.37 -11.13 -0.22
N GLY A 42 8.47 -10.45 -0.52
CA GLY A 42 9.17 -10.58 -1.79
C GLY A 42 9.63 -12.02 -2.03
N ARG A 43 10.17 -12.68 -1.01
CA ARG A 43 10.53 -14.10 -1.09
C ARG A 43 9.31 -15.00 -1.35
N ALA A 44 8.18 -14.74 -0.69
CA ALA A 44 6.95 -15.51 -0.88
C ALA A 44 6.37 -15.35 -2.29
N LEU A 45 6.49 -14.16 -2.87
CA LEU A 45 5.98 -13.83 -4.21
C LEU A 45 6.98 -14.12 -5.34
N GLY A 46 8.24 -14.41 -5.00
CA GLY A 46 9.30 -14.61 -5.98
C GLY A 46 9.70 -13.32 -6.72
N THR A 47 9.54 -12.16 -6.09
CA THR A 47 9.83 -10.84 -6.66
C THR A 47 10.53 -9.94 -5.65
N GLN A 48 11.07 -8.80 -6.11
CA GLN A 48 11.60 -7.78 -5.21
C GLN A 48 10.51 -6.75 -4.94
N THR A 49 10.31 -6.40 -3.67
CA THR A 49 9.34 -5.37 -3.26
C THR A 49 10.05 -4.15 -2.69
N CYS A 50 9.45 -2.99 -2.87
CA CYS A 50 9.87 -1.76 -2.22
C CYS A 50 8.67 -1.08 -1.53
N PRO A 51 8.90 -0.38 -0.40
CA PRO A 51 7.84 0.35 0.27
C PRO A 51 7.45 1.57 -0.56
N LEU A 52 6.15 1.81 -0.69
CA LEU A 52 5.61 3.07 -1.17
C LEU A 52 5.31 4.00 0.01
N GLY A 53 4.65 3.50 1.07
CA GLY A 53 4.31 4.26 2.27
C GLY A 53 3.33 3.50 3.16
N THR A 54 2.54 4.22 3.95
CA THR A 54 1.50 3.63 4.81
C THR A 54 0.12 4.21 4.53
N GLU A 55 -0.89 3.36 4.62
CA GLU A 55 -2.30 3.71 4.67
C GLU A 55 -2.67 4.03 6.13
N THR A 56 -3.28 5.19 6.38
CA THR A 56 -3.39 5.76 7.74
C THR A 56 -4.49 5.11 8.57
N ASP A 57 -5.58 4.63 7.97
CA ASP A 57 -6.73 4.08 8.68
C ASP A 57 -6.43 2.71 9.28
N SER A 58 -5.79 1.83 8.50
CA SER A 58 -5.39 0.48 8.92
C SER A 58 -3.94 0.39 9.41
N GLN A 59 -3.15 1.45 9.22
CA GLN A 59 -1.69 1.43 9.37
C GLN A 59 -1.02 0.38 8.46
N ALA A 60 -1.67 0.00 7.36
CA ALA A 60 -1.11 -0.95 6.40
C ALA A 60 0.10 -0.36 5.68
N LEU A 61 1.15 -1.16 5.54
CA LEU A 61 2.27 -0.88 4.66
C LEU A 61 1.84 -1.10 3.21
N ILE A 62 2.04 -0.11 2.36
CA ILE A 62 1.85 -0.22 0.92
C ILE A 62 3.19 -0.51 0.25
N ALA A 63 3.25 -1.57 -0.54
CA ALA A 63 4.44 -2.01 -1.26
C ALA A 63 4.15 -2.22 -2.74
N ILE A 64 5.18 -2.08 -3.58
CA ILE A 64 5.12 -2.39 -5.01
C ILE A 64 6.27 -3.32 -5.39
N ASP A 65 6.06 -4.18 -6.38
CA ASP A 65 7.12 -5.03 -6.92
C ASP A 65 7.70 -4.54 -8.26
N THR A 66 8.64 -5.30 -8.81
CA THR A 66 9.30 -5.00 -10.08
C THR A 66 8.37 -5.08 -11.30
N GLU A 67 7.22 -5.74 -11.15
CA GLU A 67 6.18 -5.85 -12.18
C GLU A 67 5.14 -4.73 -12.08
N GLY A 68 5.21 -3.89 -11.04
CA GLY A 68 4.26 -2.81 -10.78
C GLY A 68 3.06 -3.22 -9.91
N ARG A 69 3.01 -4.48 -9.47
CA ARG A 69 1.92 -5.01 -8.64
C ARG A 69 1.99 -4.42 -7.24
N VAL A 70 0.84 -4.01 -6.71
CA VAL A 70 0.75 -3.29 -5.44
C VAL A 70 0.10 -4.15 -4.37
N TYR A 71 0.64 -4.07 -3.16
CA TYR A 71 0.27 -4.87 -2.00
C TYR A 71 0.02 -3.99 -0.78
N ALA A 72 -0.86 -4.44 0.10
CA ALA A 72 -1.03 -3.91 1.46
C ALA A 72 -0.69 -4.99 2.48
N LEU A 73 0.07 -4.63 3.51
CA LEU A 73 0.41 -5.52 4.62
C LEU A 73 0.01 -4.87 5.94
N ASP A 74 -0.83 -5.55 6.71
CA ASP A 74 -1.24 -5.12 8.04
C ASP A 74 -1.22 -6.29 9.04
N HIS A 75 -1.72 -6.04 10.25
CA HIS A 75 -1.78 -7.06 11.30
C HIS A 75 -2.78 -8.20 11.01
N THR A 76 -3.61 -8.09 9.96
CA THR A 76 -4.60 -9.07 9.53
C THR A 76 -4.12 -9.94 8.35
N GLY A 77 -3.10 -9.46 7.62
CA GLY A 77 -2.34 -10.24 6.65
C GLY A 77 -1.83 -9.41 5.48
N ASP A 78 -1.48 -10.13 4.42
CA ASP A 78 -1.00 -9.57 3.16
C ASP A 78 -2.11 -9.59 2.11
N TRP A 79 -2.22 -8.51 1.34
CA TRP A 79 -3.31 -8.25 0.42
C TRP A 79 -2.80 -7.75 -0.92
N TYR A 80 -3.41 -8.20 -2.01
CA TYR A 80 -3.18 -7.68 -3.35
C TYR A 80 -4.17 -6.58 -3.67
N LEU A 81 -3.64 -5.39 -3.97
CA LEU A 81 -4.42 -4.19 -4.28
C LEU A 81 -4.67 -4.02 -5.77
N GLY A 82 -3.72 -4.43 -6.61
CA GLY A 82 -3.88 -4.30 -8.05
C GLY A 82 -2.59 -4.47 -8.84
N PRO A 83 -2.71 -4.52 -10.18
CA PRO A 83 -1.59 -4.71 -11.09
C PRO A 83 -0.71 -3.47 -11.26
N ASP A 84 -1.19 -2.30 -10.85
CA ASP A 84 -0.51 -1.02 -10.95
C ASP A 84 -1.01 -0.04 -9.86
N ILE A 85 -0.31 1.10 -9.75
CA ILE A 85 -0.59 2.15 -8.76
C ILE A 85 -1.99 2.75 -8.97
N ASP A 86 -2.39 3.00 -10.22
CA ASP A 86 -3.68 3.61 -10.51
C ASP A 86 -4.84 2.72 -10.04
N THR A 87 -4.75 1.41 -10.30
CA THR A 87 -5.74 0.43 -9.84
C THR A 87 -5.74 0.31 -8.32
N ALA A 88 -4.57 0.31 -7.69
CA ALA A 88 -4.45 0.21 -6.24
C ALA A 88 -5.02 1.44 -5.52
N LEU A 89 -4.72 2.65 -6.01
CA LEU A 89 -5.28 3.89 -5.48
C LEU A 89 -6.79 3.94 -5.69
N ALA A 90 -7.29 3.53 -6.86
CA ALA A 90 -8.73 3.43 -7.10
C ALA A 90 -9.40 2.47 -6.11
N ALA A 91 -8.78 1.30 -5.84
CA ALA A 91 -9.29 0.33 -4.89
C ALA A 91 -9.33 0.90 -3.45
N LEU A 92 -8.27 1.55 -3.01
CA LEU A 92 -8.18 2.17 -1.68
C LEU A 92 -9.19 3.31 -1.50
N VAL A 93 -9.25 4.24 -2.46
CA VAL A 93 -10.17 5.40 -2.39
C VAL A 93 -11.63 4.97 -2.50
N ALA A 94 -11.93 3.95 -3.30
CA ALA A 94 -13.29 3.41 -3.43
C ALA A 94 -13.72 2.54 -2.24
N GLY A 95 -12.78 2.12 -1.37
CA GLY A 95 -13.06 1.16 -0.30
C GLY A 95 -13.34 -0.25 -0.83
N THR A 96 -12.69 -0.63 -1.92
CA THR A 96 -12.86 -1.97 -2.51
C THR A 96 -12.12 -2.99 -1.66
N GLN A 97 -12.77 -4.11 -1.34
CA GLN A 97 -12.15 -5.18 -0.57
C GLN A 97 -11.01 -5.82 -1.39
N PRO A 98 -9.75 -5.80 -0.89
CA PRO A 98 -8.62 -6.36 -1.62
C PRO A 98 -8.61 -7.89 -1.54
N THR A 99 -7.86 -8.52 -2.45
CA THR A 99 -7.74 -9.98 -2.48
C THR A 99 -6.68 -10.42 -1.47
N ARG A 100 -7.04 -11.29 -0.52
CA ARG A 100 -6.07 -11.82 0.45
C ARG A 100 -5.06 -12.71 -0.26
N LEU A 101 -3.78 -12.47 0.01
CA LEU A 101 -2.73 -13.40 -0.41
C LEU A 101 -2.72 -14.61 0.51
N THR A 102 -2.74 -15.79 -0.09
CA THR A 102 -2.51 -17.04 0.62
C THR A 102 -1.20 -17.60 0.15
N THR A 103 -0.20 -17.64 1.02
CA THR A 103 1.00 -18.44 0.81
C THR A 103 0.61 -19.91 0.89
N GLY A 104 0.85 -20.64 -0.20
CA GLY A 104 0.66 -22.09 -0.27
C GLY A 104 1.76 -22.87 0.43
#